data_AF-A0A951RNV4-F1
#
_entry.id   AF-A0A951RNV4-F1
#
_cell.length_a   1.000
_cell.length_b   1.000
_cell.length_c   1.000
_cell.angle_alpha   90.00
_cell.angle_beta   90.00
_cell.angle_gamma   90.00
#
_symmetry.space_group_name_H-M   'P 1'
#
loop_
_entity.id
_entity.type
_entity.pdbx_description
1 polymer ?
#
loop_
_entity_poly.entity_id
_entity_poly.type
_entity_poly.pdbx_seq_one_letter_code
_entity_poly.pdbx_strand_id
1 'polypeptide(L)'
;TEGILTLSKVSEILEKFSPRTDLGKGPADSIVKMFLESDTINFWIGTAINVAHQDPNLPVELEIRRTVIKKIAKTLETKFLKEISIRFI
;
A
#
# COMPACT_ATOMS: atom_id res chain seq x y z
N THR A 1 3.25 -12.88 4.18
CA THR A 1 3.17 -13.08 2.71
C THR A 1 3.99 -12.04 1.96
N GLU A 2 4.38 -12.28 0.71
CA GLU A 2 5.23 -11.35 -0.07
C GLU A 2 4.57 -9.98 -0.30
N GLY A 3 3.24 -9.95 -0.46
CA GLY A 3 2.50 -8.70 -0.72
C GLY A 3 2.60 -7.67 0.41
N ILE A 4 2.63 -8.09 1.69
CA ILE A 4 2.77 -7.14 2.81
C ILE A 4 4.18 -6.53 2.87
N LEU A 5 5.21 -7.29 2.50
CA LEU A 5 6.57 -6.80 2.45
C LEU A 5 6.72 -5.73 1.35
N THR A 6 6.16 -5.97 0.16
CA THR A 6 6.16 -4.98 -0.92
C THR A 6 5.43 -3.70 -0.51
N LEU A 7 4.22 -3.80 0.07
CA LEU A 7 3.48 -2.63 0.54
C LEU A 7 4.21 -1.89 1.66
N SER A 8 4.88 -2.60 2.56
CA SER A 8 5.69 -1.98 3.61
C SER A 8 6.85 -1.18 3.01
N LYS A 9 7.48 -1.72 1.95
CA LYS A 9 8.53 -1.01 1.22
C LYS A 9 8.01 0.23 0.50
N VAL A 10 6.84 0.14 -0.15
CA VAL A 10 6.16 1.30 -0.75
C VAL A 10 5.91 2.39 0.29
N SER A 11 5.39 2.03 1.47
CA SER A 11 5.18 2.99 2.55
C SER A 11 6.47 3.67 2.98
N GLU A 12 7.57 2.92 3.09
CA GLU A 12 8.88 3.47 3.47
C GLU A 12 9.41 4.47 2.42
N ILE A 13 9.28 4.11 1.14
CA ILE A 13 9.72 4.96 0.03
C ILE A 13 8.93 6.27 0.04
N LEU A 14 7.60 6.22 0.14
CA LEU A 14 6.74 7.42 0.15
C LEU A 14 7.05 8.35 1.33
N GLU A 15 7.30 7.78 2.51
CA GLU A 15 7.66 8.54 3.71
C GLU A 15 8.97 9.31 3.52
N LYS A 16 10.00 8.66 2.98
CA LYS A 16 11.32 9.24 2.71
C LYS A 16 11.41 9.98 1.37
N PHE A 17 10.36 9.94 0.55
CA PHE A 17 10.38 10.48 -0.81
C PHE A 17 10.69 11.97 -0.82
N SER A 18 11.55 12.38 -1.75
CA SER A 18 11.84 13.77 -2.08
C SER A 18 11.88 13.92 -3.59
N PRO A 19 11.77 15.13 -4.15
CA PRO A 19 11.90 15.34 -5.60
C PRO A 19 13.24 14.87 -6.20
N ARG A 20 14.25 14.60 -5.37
CA ARG A 20 15.56 14.07 -5.77
C ARG A 20 15.70 12.56 -5.58
N THR A 21 14.66 11.90 -5.07
CA THR A 21 14.68 10.45 -4.85
C THR A 21 14.67 9.74 -6.20
N ASP A 22 15.75 9.00 -6.47
CA ASP A 22 15.81 8.12 -7.64
C ASP A 22 15.06 6.83 -7.32
N LEU A 23 14.01 6.56 -8.09
CA LEU A 23 13.21 5.34 -7.97
C LEU A 23 13.88 4.24 -8.79
N GLY A 24 14.10 3.08 -8.16
CA GLY A 24 14.68 1.93 -8.84
C GLY A 24 13.71 1.26 -9.83
N LYS A 25 14.10 0.08 -10.31
CA LYS A 25 13.26 -0.77 -11.17
C LYS A 25 12.53 -1.88 -10.38
N GLY A 26 12.45 -1.75 -9.06
CA GLY A 26 11.80 -2.72 -8.20
C GLY A 26 10.27 -2.67 -8.30
N PRO A 27 9.57 -3.71 -7.80
CA PRO A 27 8.12 -3.72 -7.76
C PRO A 27 7.56 -2.61 -6.87
N ALA A 28 8.22 -2.30 -5.75
CA ALA A 28 7.81 -1.22 -4.86
C ALA A 28 8.00 0.15 -5.53
N ASP A 29 9.12 0.36 -6.22
CA ASP A 29 9.40 1.60 -6.96
C ASP A 29 8.38 1.83 -8.08
N SER A 30 7.99 0.76 -8.77
CA SER A 30 6.99 0.82 -9.84
C SER A 30 5.62 1.25 -9.31
N ILE A 31 5.20 0.73 -8.15
CA ILE A 31 3.96 1.14 -7.49
C ILE A 31 4.03 2.62 -7.06
N VAL A 32 5.16 3.05 -6.46
CA VAL A 32 5.35 4.45 -6.07
C VAL A 32 5.25 5.36 -7.29
N LYS A 33 5.92 5.00 -8.39
CA LYS A 33 5.85 5.76 -9.64
C LYS A 33 4.40 5.90 -10.14
N MET A 34 3.64 4.79 -10.17
CA MET A 34 2.22 4.82 -10.54
C MET A 34 1.39 5.74 -9.64
N PHE A 35 1.63 5.73 -8.32
CA PHE A 35 0.93 6.63 -7.40
C PHE A 35 1.25 8.11 -7.65
N LEU A 36 2.50 8.43 -7.98
CA LEU A 36 2.90 9.82 -8.25
C LEU A 36 2.30 10.34 -9.57
N GLU A 37 2.19 9.47 -10.57
CA GLU A 37 1.61 9.76 -11.89
C GLU A 37 0.07 9.81 -11.90
N SER A 38 -0.59 9.33 -10.85
CA SER A 38 -2.06 9.28 -10.75
C SER A 38 -2.60 10.42 -9.88
N ASP A 39 -3.72 11.04 -10.28
CA ASP A 39 -4.39 12.07 -9.44
C ASP A 39 -5.34 11.44 -8.41
N THR A 40 -6.05 10.39 -8.83
CA THR A 40 -7.00 9.65 -8.00
C THR A 40 -6.56 8.19 -7.88
N ILE A 41 -6.54 7.64 -6.66
CA ILE A 41 -6.11 6.27 -6.39
C ILE A 41 -7.20 5.55 -5.58
N ASN A 42 -7.63 4.39 -6.08
CA ASN A 42 -8.65 3.55 -5.45
C ASN A 42 -8.02 2.27 -4.92
N PHE A 43 -7.99 2.09 -3.60
CA PHE A 43 -7.55 0.87 -2.96
C PHE A 43 -8.71 -0.12 -2.81
N TRP A 44 -8.57 -1.29 -3.42
CA TRP A 44 -9.51 -2.41 -3.28
C TRP A 44 -8.87 -3.50 -2.43
N ILE A 45 -9.34 -3.63 -1.20
CA ILE A 45 -8.75 -4.51 -0.20
C ILE A 45 -9.63 -5.73 -0.02
N GLY A 46 -9.17 -6.86 -0.58
CA GLY A 46 -9.81 -8.15 -0.37
C GLY A 46 -9.81 -8.54 1.10
N THR A 47 -10.99 -8.92 1.59
CA THR A 47 -11.26 -9.43 2.94
C THR A 47 -11.49 -10.94 2.95
N ALA A 48 -11.44 -11.58 1.77
CA ALA A 48 -11.59 -13.02 1.62
C ALA A 48 -10.59 -13.76 2.52
N ILE A 49 -11.16 -14.50 3.47
CA ILE A 49 -10.46 -15.50 4.27
C ILE A 49 -9.97 -16.57 3.28
N ASN A 50 -8.67 -16.79 3.20
CA ASN A 50 -8.12 -17.77 2.27
C ASN A 50 -8.53 -19.18 2.73
N VAL A 51 -9.64 -19.71 2.20
CA VAL A 51 -10.29 -20.96 2.64
C VAL A 51 -9.36 -22.19 2.52
N ALA A 52 -8.30 -22.10 1.72
CA ALA A 52 -7.28 -23.12 1.58
C ALA A 52 -6.36 -23.30 2.81
N HIS A 53 -6.31 -22.32 3.71
CA HIS A 53 -5.57 -22.40 4.98
C HIS A 53 -6.40 -21.75 6.09
N GLN A 54 -7.05 -22.58 6.92
CA GLN A 54 -7.65 -22.15 8.19
C GLN A 54 -6.52 -21.81 9.18
N ASP A 55 -5.80 -20.73 8.93
CA ASP A 55 -4.75 -20.26 9.82
C ASP A 55 -5.39 -19.35 10.88
N PRO A 56 -5.33 -19.67 12.18
CA PRO A 56 -5.89 -18.84 13.24
C PRO A 56 -5.25 -17.44 13.33
N ASN A 57 -4.11 -17.21 12.66
CA ASN A 57 -3.44 -15.90 12.59
C ASN A 57 -3.99 -14.97 11.50
N LEU A 58 -4.92 -15.45 10.67
CA LEU A 58 -5.51 -14.69 9.56
C LEU A 58 -6.17 -13.34 9.96
N PRO A 59 -6.83 -13.21 11.14
CA PRO A 59 -7.34 -11.92 11.60
C PRO A 59 -6.23 -10.88 11.73
N VAL A 60 -5.07 -11.28 12.24
CA VAL A 60 -3.92 -10.41 12.50
C VAL A 60 -3.26 -9.97 11.19
N GLU A 61 -3.10 -10.86 10.20
CA GLU A 61 -2.49 -10.49 8.92
C GLU A 61 -3.38 -9.50 8.13
N LEU A 62 -4.70 -9.64 8.20
CA LEU A 62 -5.65 -8.69 7.61
C LEU A 62 -5.56 -7.31 8.30
N GLU A 63 -5.43 -7.27 9.62
CA GLU A 63 -5.23 -6.03 10.37
C GLU A 63 -3.91 -5.33 10.01
N ILE A 64 -2.82 -6.09 9.86
CA ILE A 64 -1.53 -5.55 9.43
C ILE A 64 -1.65 -4.95 8.02
N ARG A 65 -2.28 -5.66 7.08
CA ARG A 65 -2.48 -5.16 5.70
C ARG A 65 -3.32 -3.88 5.67
N ARG A 66 -4.41 -3.83 6.45
CA ARG A 66 -5.24 -2.63 6.62
C ARG A 66 -4.43 -1.45 7.14
N THR A 67 -3.58 -1.70 8.14
CA THR A 67 -2.77 -0.66 8.77
C THR A 67 -1.76 -0.06 7.79
N VAL A 68 -1.05 -0.92 7.03
CA VAL A 68 -0.07 -0.46 6.04
C VAL A 68 -0.75 0.35 4.92
N ILE A 69 -1.88 -0.12 4.38
CA ILE A 69 -2.60 0.62 3.34
C ILE A 69 -3.10 1.97 3.85
N LYS A 70 -3.65 2.02 5.08
CA LYS A 70 -4.05 3.30 5.69
C LYS A 70 -2.88 4.27 5.84
N LYS A 71 -1.68 3.77 6.20
CA LYS A 71 -0.47 4.59 6.29
C LYS A 71 -0.09 5.16 4.92
N ILE A 72 -0.07 4.31 3.89
CA ILE A 72 0.22 4.72 2.49
C ILE A 72 -0.78 5.77 2.03
N ALA A 73 -2.08 5.51 2.17
CA ALA A 73 -3.15 6.43 1.80
C ALA A 73 -2.96 7.79 2.47
N LYS A 74 -2.70 7.78 3.79
CA LYS A 74 -2.49 9.02 4.54
C LYS A 74 -1.30 9.82 4.01
N THR A 75 -0.19 9.17 3.69
CA THR A 75 0.99 9.85 3.12
C THR A 75 0.68 10.43 1.73
N LEU A 76 -0.05 9.72 0.88
CA LEU A 76 -0.46 10.19 -0.44
C LEU A 76 -1.38 11.41 -0.36
N GLU A 77 -2.34 11.41 0.56
CA GLU A 77 -3.23 12.55 0.79
C GLU A 77 -2.48 13.77 1.33
N THR A 78 -1.61 13.59 2.35
CA THR A 78 -1.02 14.75 3.05
C THR A 78 0.21 15.32 2.35
N LYS A 79 1.07 14.46 1.81
CA LYS A 79 2.36 14.87 1.23
C LYS A 79 2.27 15.13 -0.27
N PHE A 80 1.36 14.43 -0.94
CA PHE A 80 1.22 14.46 -2.39
C PHE A 80 -0.13 15.01 -2.86
N LEU A 81 -1.04 15.34 -1.94
CA LEU A 81 -2.35 15.92 -2.22
C LEU A 81 -3.18 15.09 -3.21
N LYS A 82 -3.05 13.76 -3.14
CA LYS A 82 -3.80 12.83 -3.99
C LYS A 82 -5.18 12.56 -3.43
N GLU A 83 -6.15 12.31 -4.31
CA GLU A 83 -7.49 11.87 -3.91
C GLU A 83 -7.50 10.34 -3.73
N ILE A 84 -7.76 9.88 -2.50
CA ILE A 84 -7.72 8.46 -2.16
C ILE A 84 -9.11 7.95 -1.79
N SER A 85 -9.50 6.79 -2.34
CA SER A 85 -10.65 6.03 -1.86
C SER A 85 -10.21 4.62 -1.44
N ILE A 86 -10.79 4.10 -0.35
CA ILE A 86 -10.49 2.75 0.15
C ILE A 86 -11.80 1.97 0.26
N ARG A 87 -11.85 0.81 -0.42
CA ARG A 87 -12.97 -0.13 -0.37
C ARG A 87 -12.51 -1.50 0.08
N PHE A 88 -13.29 -2.09 0.99
CA PHE A 88 -13.13 -3.47 1.42
C PHE A 88 -14.12 -4.33 0.64
N ILE A 89 -13.61 -5.38 0.00
CA ILE A 89 -14.39 -6.31 -0.83
C ILE A 89 -14.21 -7.75 -0.39
#